data_AF-A0A9J6AZW7-F1
#
_entry.id   AF-A0A9J6AZW7-F1
#
_cell.length_a   1.000
_cell.length_b   1.000
_cell.length_c   1.000
_cell.angle_alpha   90.00
_cell.angle_beta   90.00
_cell.angle_gamma   90.00
#
_symmetry.space_group_name_H-M   'P 1'
#
loop_
_entity.id
_entity.type
_entity.pdbx_description
1 polymer ?
#
loop_
_entity_poly.entity_id
_entity_poly.type
_entity_poly.pdbx_seq_one_letter_code
_entity_poly.pdbx_strand_id
1 'polypeptide(L)'
;MQVYKGLDIVTNKITHAEKQGEIEPDFDFTAEEFCLNSIVYIETILKTQCVPIIVGGSNSYIEKLVEDHVFMFKYKYDNVDYTKGIRRSIGVPEMASYLREEKNIDRDAESKKMILQVSISSIKRNTHILICNQVDKIQ
;
A
#
# COMPACT_ATOMS: atom_id res chain seq x y z
N MET A 1 -10.64 -19.19 -3.42
CA MET A 1 -11.08 -20.11 -2.35
C MET A 1 -11.83 -19.41 -1.23
N GLN A 2 -11.23 -18.47 -0.50
CA GLN A 2 -11.89 -17.81 0.65
C GLN A 2 -13.11 -16.95 0.28
N VAL A 3 -13.32 -16.68 -1.02
CA VAL A 3 -14.45 -15.91 -1.56
C VAL A 3 -15.76 -16.70 -1.61
N TYR A 4 -15.72 -18.04 -1.68
CA TYR A 4 -16.92 -18.87 -1.85
C TYR A 4 -17.59 -19.21 -0.53
N LYS A 5 -18.91 -19.35 -0.49
CA LYS A 5 -19.66 -19.80 0.70
C LYS A 5 -19.29 -21.23 1.10
N GLY A 6 -19.28 -21.49 2.41
CA GLY A 6 -19.01 -22.82 2.97
C GLY A 6 -17.52 -23.21 2.97
N LEU A 7 -17.25 -24.45 3.39
CA LEU A 7 -15.89 -25.02 3.59
C LEU A 7 -14.98 -24.16 4.46
N ASP A 8 -15.54 -23.44 5.43
CA ASP A 8 -14.85 -22.40 6.22
C ASP A 8 -13.58 -22.89 6.92
N ILE A 9 -13.63 -24.10 7.49
CA ILE A 9 -12.49 -24.73 8.16
C ILE A 9 -11.38 -25.04 7.14
N VAL A 10 -11.73 -25.72 6.04
CA VAL A 10 -10.76 -26.17 5.03
C VAL A 10 -10.14 -25.00 4.26
N THR A 11 -10.88 -23.90 4.10
CA THR A 11 -10.43 -22.70 3.41
C THR A 11 -9.81 -21.65 4.33
N ASN A 12 -9.63 -21.98 5.62
CA ASN A 12 -9.01 -21.11 6.64
C ASN A 12 -9.65 -19.72 6.69
N LYS A 13 -10.98 -19.65 6.65
CA LYS A 13 -11.67 -18.37 6.71
C LYS A 13 -11.73 -17.84 8.15
N ILE A 14 -11.73 -16.52 8.27
CA ILE A 14 -12.02 -15.81 9.52
C ILE A 14 -13.45 -16.09 9.98
N THR A 15 -13.84 -15.63 11.17
CA THR A 15 -15.18 -15.90 11.71
C THR A 15 -16.27 -15.11 10.98
N HIS A 16 -17.53 -15.60 10.98
CA HIS A 16 -18.64 -14.90 10.32
C HIS A 16 -18.91 -13.49 10.86
N ALA A 17 -18.58 -13.22 12.13
CA ALA A 17 -18.74 -11.90 12.74
C ALA A 17 -17.82 -10.84 12.10
N GLU A 18 -16.72 -11.28 11.49
CA GLU A 18 -15.70 -10.42 10.89
C GLU A 18 -15.76 -10.41 9.35
N LYS A 19 -16.66 -11.21 8.76
CA LYS A 19 -16.83 -11.32 7.30
C LYS A 19 -17.89 -10.36 6.78
N GLN A 20 -17.67 -9.86 5.56
CA GLN A 20 -18.69 -9.18 4.78
C GLN A 20 -18.63 -9.62 3.31
N GLY A 21 -19.68 -10.33 2.87
CA GLY A 21 -19.83 -10.83 1.50
C GLY A 21 -19.17 -12.19 1.25
N GLU A 22 -19.85 -13.07 0.51
CA GLU A 22 -19.34 -14.34 -0.01
C GLU A 22 -20.08 -14.67 -1.32
N ILE A 23 -19.45 -15.44 -2.20
CA ILE A 23 -19.94 -15.84 -3.52
C ILE A 23 -20.50 -17.26 -3.45
N GLU A 24 -21.56 -17.55 -4.19
CA GLU A 24 -22.10 -18.91 -4.29
C GLU A 24 -21.05 -19.87 -4.89
N PRO A 25 -20.91 -21.10 -4.35
CA PRO A 25 -19.83 -22.00 -4.73
C PRO A 25 -19.94 -22.54 -6.17
N ASP A 26 -21.13 -22.48 -6.77
CA ASP A 26 -21.40 -22.97 -8.13
C ASP A 26 -21.09 -21.94 -9.23
N PHE A 27 -20.64 -20.74 -8.85
CA PHE A 27 -20.27 -19.68 -9.80
C PHE A 27 -18.75 -19.52 -9.83
N ASP A 28 -18.21 -19.31 -11.03
CA ASP A 28 -16.81 -18.95 -11.18
C ASP A 28 -16.58 -17.52 -10.68
N PHE A 29 -15.46 -17.33 -9.96
CA PHE A 29 -14.95 -16.01 -9.62
C PHE A 29 -13.68 -15.72 -10.40
N THR A 30 -13.75 -14.68 -11.21
CA THR A 30 -12.68 -14.28 -12.14
C THR A 30 -11.76 -13.22 -11.53
N ALA A 31 -10.55 -13.09 -12.09
CA ALA A 31 -9.62 -12.04 -11.70
C ALA A 31 -10.16 -10.63 -12.03
N GLU A 32 -10.99 -10.49 -13.06
CA GLU A 32 -11.62 -9.22 -13.42
C GLU A 32 -12.66 -8.80 -12.39
N GLU A 33 -13.52 -9.72 -11.95
CA GLU A 33 -14.45 -9.48 -10.86
C GLU A 33 -13.74 -9.14 -9.55
N PHE A 34 -12.63 -9.82 -9.24
CA PHE A 34 -11.78 -9.46 -8.11
C PHE A 34 -11.30 -8.01 -8.20
N CYS A 35 -10.80 -7.58 -9.36
CA CYS A 35 -10.27 -6.23 -9.53
C CYS A 35 -11.37 -5.17 -9.39
N LEU A 36 -12.52 -5.36 -10.05
CA LEU A 36 -13.66 -4.46 -9.98
C LEU A 36 -14.17 -4.33 -8.54
N ASN A 37 -14.39 -5.45 -7.86
CA ASN A 37 -14.84 -5.45 -6.47
C ASN A 37 -13.82 -4.78 -5.55
N SER A 38 -12.53 -5.09 -5.72
CA SER A 38 -11.45 -4.51 -4.91
C SER A 38 -11.43 -2.98 -5.03
N ILE A 39 -11.55 -2.44 -6.24
CA ILE A 39 -11.58 -0.97 -6.45
C ILE A 39 -12.76 -0.34 -5.72
N VAL A 40 -13.95 -0.93 -5.84
CA VAL A 40 -15.17 -0.43 -5.17
C VAL A 40 -15.01 -0.43 -3.65
N TYR A 41 -14.51 -1.52 -3.08
CA TYR A 41 -14.28 -1.62 -1.63
C TYR A 41 -13.21 -0.64 -1.16
N ILE A 42 -12.10 -0.52 -1.89
CA ILE A 42 -11.03 0.44 -1.59
C ILE A 42 -11.57 1.87 -1.56
N GLU A 43 -12.33 2.28 -2.58
CA GLU A 43 -12.94 3.62 -2.60
C GLU A 43 -13.91 3.84 -1.44
N THR A 44 -14.69 2.82 -1.10
CA THR A 44 -15.64 2.88 0.01
C THR A 44 -14.90 3.05 1.35
N ILE A 45 -13.86 2.26 1.60
CA ILE A 45 -13.03 2.32 2.81
C ILE A 45 -12.27 3.65 2.90
N LEU A 46 -11.76 4.16 1.77
CA LEU A 46 -11.08 5.46 1.75
C LEU A 46 -12.03 6.61 2.09
N LYS A 47 -13.30 6.55 1.67
CA LYS A 47 -14.34 7.55 2.03
C LYS A 47 -14.61 7.56 3.53
N THR A 48 -14.42 6.44 4.24
CA THR A 48 -14.55 6.37 5.70
C THR A 48 -13.28 6.78 6.45
N GLN A 49 -12.28 7.34 5.75
CA GLN A 49 -10.97 7.70 6.31
C GLN A 49 -10.18 6.52 6.90
N CYS A 50 -10.48 5.30 6.44
CA CYS A 50 -9.76 4.09 6.84
C CYS A 50 -8.72 3.72 5.76
N VAL A 51 -7.72 2.93 6.16
CA VAL A 51 -6.71 2.40 5.24
C VAL A 51 -7.18 1.02 4.74
N PRO A 52 -7.43 0.85 3.44
CA PRO A 52 -7.77 -0.46 2.88
C PRO A 52 -6.54 -1.38 2.90
N ILE A 53 -6.73 -2.62 3.35
CA ILE A 53 -5.69 -3.65 3.37
C ILE A 53 -6.21 -4.84 2.58
N ILE A 54 -5.51 -5.18 1.50
CA ILE A 54 -5.79 -6.38 0.71
C ILE A 54 -4.92 -7.51 1.25
N VAL A 55 -5.55 -8.58 1.72
CA VAL A 55 -4.87 -9.77 2.24
C VAL A 55 -5.30 -11.01 1.46
N GLY A 56 -4.35 -11.91 1.18
CA GLY A 56 -4.62 -13.16 0.48
C GLY A 56 -3.35 -13.80 -0.07
N GLY A 57 -3.45 -15.10 -0.39
CA GLY A 57 -2.34 -15.86 -1.00
C GLY A 57 -2.42 -15.98 -2.52
N SER A 58 -3.50 -15.49 -3.14
CA SER A 58 -3.71 -15.55 -4.60
C SER A 58 -2.96 -14.43 -5.30
N ASN A 59 -1.64 -14.57 -5.41
CA ASN A 59 -0.76 -13.55 -6.00
C ASN A 59 -1.19 -13.13 -7.41
N SER A 60 -1.69 -14.06 -8.24
CA SER A 60 -2.18 -13.76 -9.59
C SER A 60 -3.30 -12.71 -9.62
N TYR A 61 -4.16 -12.67 -8.60
CA TYR A 61 -5.23 -11.68 -8.49
C TYR A 61 -4.67 -10.32 -8.07
N ILE A 62 -3.71 -10.30 -7.14
CA ILE A 62 -3.04 -9.08 -6.69
C ILE A 62 -2.23 -8.47 -7.85
N GLU A 63 -1.49 -9.29 -8.58
CA GLU A 63 -0.74 -8.89 -9.77
C GLU A 63 -1.67 -8.30 -10.83
N LYS A 64 -2.78 -8.97 -11.15
CA LYS A 64 -3.78 -8.44 -12.09
C LYS A 64 -4.33 -7.08 -11.64
N LEU A 65 -4.67 -6.92 -10.36
CA LEU A 65 -5.17 -5.65 -9.83
C LEU A 65 -4.15 -4.53 -9.94
N VAL A 66 -2.88 -4.81 -9.59
CA VAL A 66 -1.83 -3.79 -9.47
C VAL A 66 -1.23 -3.43 -10.83
N GLU A 67 -0.97 -4.42 -11.68
CA GLU A 67 -0.19 -4.26 -12.91
C GLU A 67 -1.06 -3.96 -14.13
N ASP A 68 -2.32 -4.39 -14.15
CA ASP A 68 -3.17 -4.20 -15.32
C ASP A 68 -3.58 -2.73 -15.49
N HIS A 69 -3.18 -2.17 -16.63
CA HIS A 69 -3.47 -0.79 -17.01
C HIS A 69 -4.97 -0.51 -17.10
N VAL A 70 -5.83 -1.49 -17.38
CA VAL A 70 -7.29 -1.30 -17.42
C VAL A 70 -7.81 -0.76 -16.08
N PHE A 71 -7.25 -1.24 -14.97
CA PHE A 71 -7.66 -0.84 -13.62
C PHE A 71 -6.95 0.42 -13.11
N MET A 72 -5.90 0.88 -13.83
CA MET A 72 -5.12 2.08 -13.50
C MET A 72 -4.67 2.16 -12.03
N PHE A 73 -4.53 1.01 -11.36
CA PHE A 73 -4.36 0.95 -9.91
C PHE A 73 -3.08 1.65 -9.46
N LYS A 74 -1.95 1.32 -10.11
CA LYS A 74 -0.68 2.03 -9.92
C LYS A 74 -0.83 3.53 -10.13
N TYR A 75 -1.39 3.97 -11.26
CA TYR A 75 -1.54 5.40 -11.54
C TYR A 75 -2.35 6.13 -10.46
N LYS A 76 -3.43 5.51 -9.97
CA LYS A 76 -4.32 6.09 -8.99
C LYS A 76 -3.72 6.16 -7.59
N TYR A 77 -2.92 5.16 -7.20
CA TYR A 77 -2.45 5.00 -5.82
C TYR A 77 -0.92 5.14 -5.64
N ASP A 78 -0.13 5.29 -6.71
CA ASP A 78 1.32 5.61 -6.64
C ASP A 78 1.58 7.10 -6.34
N ASN A 79 0.57 7.96 -6.44
CA ASN A 79 0.65 9.35 -5.98
C ASN A 79 0.62 9.39 -4.45
N VAL A 80 1.79 9.14 -3.84
CA VAL A 80 1.95 9.11 -2.39
C VAL A 80 1.89 10.53 -1.81
N ASP A 81 0.79 10.84 -1.11
CA ASP A 81 0.66 12.03 -0.28
C ASP A 81 1.40 11.84 1.06
N TYR A 82 2.56 12.49 1.19
CA TYR A 82 3.41 12.47 2.38
C TYR A 82 2.96 13.44 3.49
N THR A 83 1.85 14.16 3.29
CA THR A 83 1.36 15.15 4.26
C THR A 83 0.35 14.56 5.26
N LYS A 84 0.02 13.27 5.17
CA LYS A 84 -1.06 12.65 5.95
C LYS A 84 -0.65 11.40 6.73
N GLY A 85 -1.21 11.25 7.93
CA GLY A 85 -1.09 10.06 8.77
C GLY A 85 0.34 9.60 9.01
N ILE A 86 0.55 8.29 9.00
CA ILE A 86 1.86 7.66 9.24
C ILE A 86 2.89 7.98 8.15
N ARG A 87 2.47 8.43 6.96
CA ARG A 87 3.36 8.81 5.86
C ARG A 87 4.08 10.14 6.11
N ARG A 88 3.67 10.91 7.12
CA ARG A 88 4.34 12.14 7.58
C ARG A 88 5.61 11.88 8.39
N SER A 89 5.81 10.65 8.87
CA SER A 89 6.93 10.32 9.72
C SER A 89 8.25 10.62 9.01
N ILE A 90 9.15 11.32 9.70
CA ILE A 90 10.51 11.57 9.22
C ILE A 90 11.14 10.23 8.85
N GLY A 91 11.73 10.16 7.67
CA GLY A 91 12.28 8.95 7.06
C GLY A 91 11.43 8.42 5.92
N VAL A 92 10.11 8.52 5.99
CA VAL A 92 9.22 7.97 4.95
C VAL A 92 9.29 8.80 3.64
N PRO A 93 9.08 10.13 3.66
CA PRO A 93 9.22 10.95 2.45
C PRO A 93 10.67 10.98 1.93
N GLU A 94 11.65 11.04 2.84
CA GLU A 94 13.07 11.16 2.48
C GLU A 94 13.58 9.91 1.76
N MET A 95 13.16 8.72 2.17
CA MET A 95 13.58 7.46 1.55
C MET A 95 12.78 7.08 0.31
N ALA A 96 11.65 7.74 0.04
CA ALA A 96 10.79 7.39 -1.09
C ALA A 96 11.49 7.44 -2.45
N SER A 97 12.38 8.43 -2.66
CA SER A 97 13.17 8.54 -3.88
C SER A 97 14.16 7.38 -4.01
N TYR A 98 14.91 7.11 -2.95
CA TYR A 98 15.87 6.00 -2.89
C TYR A 98 15.21 4.65 -3.18
N LEU A 99 14.11 4.33 -2.50
CA LEU A 99 13.42 3.05 -2.67
C LEU A 99 12.82 2.84 -4.06
N ARG A 100 12.43 3.93 -4.75
CA ARG A 100 11.99 3.86 -6.15
C ARG A 100 13.15 3.55 -7.08
N GLU A 101 14.27 4.26 -6.93
CA GLU A 101 15.45 4.11 -7.77
C GLU A 101 16.24 2.82 -7.47
N GLU A 102 16.13 2.25 -6.28
CA GLU A 102 16.75 0.97 -5.90
C GLU A 102 16.30 -0.16 -6.85
N LYS A 103 15.00 -0.16 -7.20
CA LYS A 103 14.38 -1.13 -8.13
C LYS A 103 14.76 -0.90 -9.59
N ASN A 104 15.36 0.24 -9.93
CA ASN A 104 15.80 0.52 -11.29
C ASN A 104 17.08 -0.27 -11.60
N ILE A 105 16.99 -1.22 -12.52
CA ILE A 105 18.10 -2.11 -12.90
C ILE A 105 19.15 -1.37 -13.74
N ASP A 106 18.74 -0.34 -14.47
CA ASP A 106 19.62 0.44 -15.36
C ASP A 106 20.46 1.48 -14.60
N ARG A 107 20.10 1.79 -13.35
CA ARG A 107 20.83 2.77 -12.54
C ARG A 107 22.05 2.15 -11.89
N ASP A 108 23.20 2.81 -12.07
CA ASP A 108 24.47 2.37 -11.51
C ASP A 108 24.52 2.47 -9.97
N ALA A 109 25.41 1.69 -9.36
CA ALA A 109 25.54 1.59 -7.91
C ALA A 109 25.98 2.91 -7.24
N GLU A 110 26.78 3.74 -7.92
CA GLU A 110 27.26 5.00 -7.35
C GLU A 110 26.13 6.03 -7.30
N SER A 111 25.30 6.10 -8.35
CA SER A 111 24.07 6.88 -8.36
C SER A 111 23.10 6.47 -7.23
N LYS A 112 22.90 5.16 -7.02
CA LYS A 112 22.05 4.66 -5.92
C LYS A 112 22.60 5.07 -4.55
N LYS A 113 23.92 4.95 -4.36
CA LYS A 113 24.61 5.39 -3.16
C LYS A 113 24.47 6.90 -2.93
N MET A 114 24.56 7.71 -3.98
CA MET A 114 24.37 9.16 -3.88
C MET A 114 22.95 9.52 -3.42
N ILE A 115 21.93 8.90 -4.01
CA ILE A 115 20.53 9.13 -3.62
C ILE A 115 20.30 8.73 -2.16
N LEU A 116 20.84 7.58 -1.74
CA LEU A 116 20.78 7.15 -0.34
C LEU A 116 21.42 8.17 0.61
N GLN A 117 22.60 8.70 0.27
CA GLN A 117 23.28 9.72 1.09
C GLN A 117 22.47 11.01 1.21
N VAL A 118 21.84 11.45 0.12
CA VAL A 118 20.95 12.62 0.13
C VAL A 118 19.74 12.38 1.03
N SER A 119 19.12 11.20 0.93
CA SER A 119 17.99 10.82 1.77
C SER A 119 18.37 10.77 3.26
N ILE A 120 19.51 10.14 3.62
CA ILE A 120 20.00 10.10 5.02
C ILE A 120 20.28 11.51 5.55
N SER A 121 20.91 12.36 4.74
CA SER A 121 21.21 13.74 5.13
C SER A 121 19.93 14.55 5.39
N SER A 122 18.90 14.34 4.57
CA SER A 122 17.58 14.96 4.74
C SER A 122 16.90 14.51 6.03
N ILE A 123 16.95 13.22 6.36
CA ILE A 123 16.44 12.68 7.64
C ILE A 123 17.11 13.39 8.81
N LYS A 124 18.44 13.43 8.83
CA LYS A 124 19.21 14.07 9.90
C LYS A 124 18.81 15.53 10.08
N ARG A 125 18.70 16.27 8.97
CA ARG A 125 18.29 17.67 8.96
C ARG A 125 16.87 17.86 9.49
N ASN A 126 15.91 17.07 9.04
CA ASN A 126 14.51 17.20 9.44
C ASN A 126 14.31 16.81 10.91
N THR A 127 15.03 15.81 11.41
CA THR A 127 15.06 15.47 12.84
C THR A 127 15.61 16.62 13.67
N HIS A 128 16.71 17.26 13.23
CA HIS A 128 17.25 18.43 13.91
C HIS A 128 16.23 19.57 13.98
N ILE A 129 15.57 19.89 12.86
CA ILE A 129 14.51 20.93 12.81
C ILE A 129 13.37 20.59 13.76
N LEU A 130 12.92 19.34 13.80
CA LEU A 130 11.87 18.89 14.71
C LEU A 130 12.26 19.13 16.17
N ILE A 131 13.48 18.78 16.55
CA ILE A 131 14.00 18.98 17.91
C ILE A 131 14.02 20.47 18.26
N CYS A 132 14.55 21.33 17.38
CA CYS A 132 14.54 22.79 17.60
C CYS A 132 13.12 23.32 17.83
N ASN A 133 12.18 22.96 16.96
CA ASN A 133 10.77 23.37 17.07
C ASN A 133 10.10 22.84 18.35
N GLN A 134 10.53 21.69 18.86
CA GLN A 134 10.02 21.15 20.12
C GLN A 134 10.56 21.93 21.32
N VAL A 135 11.83 22.35 21.29
CA VAL A 135 12.42 23.22 22.31
C VAL A 135 11.68 24.56 22.36
N ASP A 136 11.46 25.19 21.21
CA ASP A 136 10.77 26.49 21.12
C ASP A 136 9.32 26.43 21.63
N LYS A 137 8.67 25.26 21.58
CA LYS A 137 7.29 25.06 22.09
C LYS A 137 7.21 24.88 23.61
N ILE A 138 8.33 24.55 24.23
CA ILE A 138 8.41 24.28 25.67
C ILE A 138 8.80 25.55 26.44
N GLN A 139 9.45 26.50 25.78
CA GLN A 139 9.80 27.83 26.32
C GLN A 139 8.62 28.80 26.22
#